data_AF-A0A957Q784-F1
#
_entry.id   AF-A0A957Q784-F1
#
_cell.length_a   1.000
_cell.length_b   1.000
_cell.length_c   1.000
_cell.angle_alpha   90.00
_cell.angle_beta   90.00
_cell.angle_gamma   90.00
#
_symmetry.space_group_name_H-M   'P 1'
#
loop_
_entity.id
_entity.type
_entity.pdbx_description
1 polymer ?
#
loop_
_entity_poly.entity_id
_entity_poly.type
_entity_poly.pdbx_seq_one_letter_code
_entity_poly.pdbx_strand_id
1 'polypeptide(L)' 'MTTQSAKRQLTPVPFTQVTLDDPFWAPRQATNRSVTVRHIYDKLVETERIKAFTLDFERKV' A
#
# COMPACT_ATOMS: atom_id res chain seq x y z
N MET A 1 16.54 -25.18 -26.80
CA MET A 1 16.20 -25.21 -25.36
C MET A 1 15.98 -23.79 -24.90
N THR A 2 14.75 -23.41 -24.58
CA THR A 2 14.40 -22.04 -24.15
C THR A 2 14.81 -21.87 -22.70
N THR A 3 15.86 -21.07 -22.45
CA THR A 3 16.34 -20.77 -21.10
C THR A 3 15.31 -19.90 -20.38
N GLN A 4 14.44 -20.50 -19.56
CA GLN A 4 13.63 -19.72 -18.63
C GLN A 4 14.55 -19.07 -17.59
N SER A 5 14.41 -17.76 -17.41
CA SER A 5 15.05 -17.03 -16.31
C SER A 5 14.75 -17.72 -14.98
N ALA A 6 15.75 -17.82 -14.09
CA ALA A 6 15.60 -18.41 -12.75
C ALA A 6 14.41 -17.83 -11.95
N LYS A 7 14.00 -16.58 -12.21
CA LYS A 7 12.79 -15.96 -11.63
C LYS A 7 11.49 -16.72 -11.94
N ARG A 8 11.40 -17.43 -13.06
CA ARG A 8 10.20 -18.21 -13.44
C ARG A 8 10.16 -19.61 -12.80
N GLN A 9 11.20 -20.01 -12.07
CA GLN A 9 11.29 -21.32 -11.42
C GLN A 9 11.07 -21.26 -9.90
N LEU A 10 10.97 -20.07 -9.31
CA LEU A 10 10.76 -19.88 -7.87
C LEU A 10 9.29 -19.53 -7.58
N THR A 11 8.78 -20.04 -6.46
CA THR A 11 7.45 -19.68 -5.95
C THR A 11 7.62 -18.59 -4.88
N PRO A 12 6.93 -17.44 -4.97
CA PRO A 12 7.00 -16.42 -3.93
C PRO A 12 6.35 -16.91 -2.64
N VAL A 13 6.97 -16.59 -1.50
CA VAL A 13 6.35 -16.81 -0.19
C VAL A 13 5.38 -15.65 0.08
N PRO A 14 4.08 -15.90 0.32
CA PRO A 14 3.12 -14.86 0.70
C PRO A 14 3.56 -14.12 1.96
N PHE A 15 3.38 -12.80 1.99
CA PHE A 15 3.76 -11.99 3.16
C PHE A 15 2.99 -12.38 4.44
N THR A 16 1.80 -12.97 4.31
CA THR A 16 1.01 -13.48 5.43
C THR A 16 1.65 -14.68 6.13
N GLN A 17 2.63 -15.34 5.50
CA GLN A 17 3.44 -16.42 6.09
C GLN A 17 4.76 -15.89 6.70
N VAL A 18 4.99 -14.57 6.68
CA VAL A 18 6.24 -13.95 7.14
C VAL A 18 5.95 -13.03 8.32
N THR A 19 6.66 -13.22 9.43
CA THR A 19 6.64 -12.30 10.58
C THR A 19 7.97 -11.57 10.64
N LEU A 20 7.95 -10.23 10.73
CA LEU A 20 9.14 -9.42 10.97
C LEU A 20 9.08 -8.85 12.38
N ASP A 21 9.90 -9.40 13.27
CA ASP A 21 10.01 -9.03 14.69
C ASP A 21 11.33 -8.29 15.01
N ASP A 22 12.08 -7.90 13.99
CA ASP A 22 13.37 -7.26 14.14
C ASP A 22 13.27 -5.76 14.53
N PRO A 23 14.33 -5.17 15.13
CA PRO A 23 14.32 -3.78 15.58
C PRO A 23 14.22 -2.74 14.45
N PHE A 24 14.43 -3.11 13.19
CA PHE A 24 14.41 -2.19 12.06
C PHE A 24 13.05 -2.16 11.35
N TRP A 25 12.46 -3.31 11.02
CA TRP A 25 11.19 -3.37 10.28
C TRP A 25 9.95 -3.44 11.16
N ALA A 26 10.01 -4.11 12.31
CA ALA A 26 8.86 -4.17 13.22
C ALA A 26 8.32 -2.77 13.60
N PRO A 27 9.15 -1.77 13.99
CA PRO A 27 8.62 -0.45 14.31
C PRO A 27 8.02 0.26 13.09
N ARG A 28 8.52 0.04 11.87
CA ARG A 28 7.96 0.64 10.65
C ARG A 28 6.57 0.09 10.33
N GLN A 29 6.38 -1.23 10.49
CA GLN A 29 5.06 -1.84 10.33
C GLN A 29 4.07 -1.31 11.38
N ALA A 30 4.52 -1.15 12.64
CA ALA A 30 3.70 -0.59 13.70
C ALA A 30 3.28 0.87 13.40
N THR A 31 4.22 1.72 12.97
CA THR A 31 3.93 3.11 12.56
C THR A 31 2.97 3.15 11.37
N ASN A 32 3.16 2.29 10.37
CA ASN A 32 2.28 2.25 9.21
C ASN A 32 0.83 1.97 9.62
N ARG A 33 0.61 0.95 10.47
CA ARG A 33 -0.70 0.52 10.96
C ARG A 33 -1.37 1.53 11.90
N SER A 34 -0.61 2.13 12.82
CA SER A 34 -1.15 3.00 13.86
C SER A 34 -1.32 4.45 13.40
N VAL A 35 -0.42 4.95 12.55
CA VAL A 35 -0.34 6.36 12.16
C VAL A 35 -0.54 6.55 10.66
N THR A 36 0.33 5.96 9.84
CA THR A 36 0.46 6.35 8.42
C THR A 36 -0.82 6.12 7.61
N VAL A 37 -1.44 4.94 7.72
CA VAL A 37 -2.68 4.64 6.98
C VAL A 37 -3.81 5.62 7.33
N ARG A 38 -3.93 5.98 8.60
CA ARG A 38 -4.95 6.90 9.09
C ARG A 38 -4.68 8.32 8.61
N HIS A 39 -3.44 8.78 8.73
CA HIS A 39 -3.01 10.07 8.21
C HIS A 39 -3.23 10.21 6.70
N ILE A 40 -2.94 9.15 5.92
CA ILE A 40 -3.20 9.15 4.48
C ILE A 40 -4.70 9.28 4.21
N TYR A 41 -5.53 8.53 4.94
CA TYR A 41 -6.98 8.65 4.82
C TYR A 41 -7.45 10.08 5.11
N ASP A 42 -7.00 10.67 6.22
CA ASP A 42 -7.35 12.04 6.60
C ASP A 42 -6.94 13.03 5.50
N LYS A 43 -5.75 12.86 4.92
CA LYS A 43 -5.29 13.68 3.80
C LYS A 43 -6.17 13.50 2.58
N LEU A 44 -6.58 12.28 2.22
CA LEU A 44 -7.49 12.03 1.10
C LEU A 44 -8.87 12.67 1.31
N VAL A 45 -9.35 12.74 2.55
CA VAL A 45 -10.58 13.45 2.91
C VAL A 45 -10.38 14.96 2.82
N GLU A 46 -9.39 15.53 3.51
CA GLU A 46 -9.08 16.98 3.56
C GLU A 46 -8.92 17.60 2.18
N THR A 47 -8.38 16.83 1.25
CA THR A 47 -8.07 17.30 -0.11
C THR A 47 -9.13 16.88 -1.12
N GLU A 48 -10.28 16.40 -0.66
CA GLU A 48 -11.44 16.04 -1.47
C GLU A 48 -11.19 14.90 -2.47
N ARG A 49 -10.14 14.07 -2.27
CA ARG A 49 -9.83 12.93 -3.15
C ARG A 49 -10.85 11.81 -2.98
N ILE A 50 -11.34 11.61 -1.76
CA ILE A 50 -12.48 10.71 -1.52
C ILE A 50 -13.76 11.29 -2.11
N LYS A 51 -14.00 12.59 -1.94
CA LYS A 51 -15.19 13.25 -2.51
C LYS A 51 -15.21 13.23 -4.03
N ALA A 52 -14.06 13.28 -4.71
CA ALA A 52 -14.03 13.23 -6.18
C ALA A 52 -14.82 12.04 -6.78
N PHE A 53 -14.99 10.94 -6.05
CA PHE A 53 -15.79 9.79 -6.47
C PHE A 53 -17.31 10.01 -6.43
N THR A 54 -17.83 11.11 -5.85
CA THR A 54 -19.25 11.51 -5.95
C THR A 54 -19.60 12.11 -7.32
N LEU A 55 -18.60 12.44 -8.14
CA LEU A 55 -18.74 12.97 -9.50
C LEU A 55 -19.65 14.22 -9.60
N ASP A 56 -19.75 14.98 -8.51
CA ASP A 56 -20.56 16.20 -8.35
C ASP A 56 -19.81 17.48 -8.76
N PHE A 57 -18.72 17.34 -9.52
CA PHE A 57 -17.91 18.48 -9.93
C PHE A 57 -18.46 19.17 -11.18
N GLU A 58 -18.52 20.50 -11.15
CA GLU A 58 -18.87 21.32 -12.29
C GLU A 58 -17.61 21.74 -13.06
N ARG A 59 -17.53 21.36 -14.34
CA ARG A 59 -16.48 21.88 -15.23
C ARG A 59 -17.00 23.14 -15.92
N LYS A 60 -16.53 24.31 -15.50
CA LYS A 60 -16.76 25.55 -16.26
C LYS A 60 -16.07 25.43 -17.62
N VAL A 61 -16.86 25.61 -18.68
CA VAL A 61 -16.41 25.61 -20.09
C VAL A 61 -15.96 27.01 -20.47
#